data_AF-A0A0E2LMA0-F1
#
_entry.id   AF-A0A0E2LMA0-F1
#
_cell.length_a   1.000
_cell.length_b   1.000
_cell.length_c   1.000
_cell.angle_alpha   90.00
_cell.angle_beta   90.00
_cell.angle_gamma   90.00
#
_symmetry.space_group_name_H-M   'P 1'
#
loop_
_entity.id
_entity.type
_entity.pdbx_description
1 polymer ?
#
loop_
_entity_poly.entity_id
_entity_poly.type
_entity_poly.pdbx_seq_one_letter_code
_entity_poly.pdbx_strand_id
1 'polypeptide(L)'
;MEQKQVVNKTEIVHFVTVSEMSKASKASRKHFNEVFSFAYGLNFKGISLLQKEKIIKQLNAICQDGDTSALKKQHVREVTGRGGIKFLYCEGVRLTLLPFSVWGCKG
;
A
#
# COMPACT_ATOMS: atom_id res chain seq x y z
N MET A 1 -3.17 22.12 26.35
CA MET A 1 -2.23 20.98 26.21
C MET A 1 -2.82 20.04 25.18
N GLU A 2 -2.28 20.02 23.96
CA GLU A 2 -2.71 19.08 22.93
C GLU A 2 -2.31 17.67 23.36
N GLN A 3 -3.29 16.79 23.57
CA GLN A 3 -3.02 15.37 23.79
C GLN A 3 -2.45 14.80 22.49
N LYS A 4 -1.14 14.57 22.45
CA LYS A 4 -0.52 13.72 21.43
C LYS A 4 -1.10 12.31 21.61
N GLN A 5 -2.08 11.97 20.80
CA GLN A 5 -2.65 10.63 20.74
C GLN A 5 -1.52 9.65 20.41
N VAL A 6 -1.13 8.83 21.39
CA VAL A 6 -0.13 7.77 21.19
C VAL A 6 -0.83 6.67 20.39
N VAL A 7 -0.70 6.71 19.07
CA VAL A 7 -1.26 5.67 18.20
C VAL A 7 -0.45 4.39 18.40
N ASN A 8 -1.09 3.32 18.88
CA ASN A 8 -0.43 2.03 19.00
C ASN A 8 -0.12 1.49 17.61
N LYS A 9 1.17 1.29 17.30
CA LYS A 9 1.61 0.88 15.96
C LYS A 9 1.12 -0.51 15.55
N THR A 10 0.64 -1.34 16.48
CA THR A 10 0.12 -2.68 16.22
C THR A 10 -1.40 -2.73 16.08
N GLU A 11 -2.11 -1.66 16.44
CA GLU A 11 -3.57 -1.57 16.29
C GLU A 11 -3.95 -1.57 14.80
N ILE A 12 -4.99 -2.32 14.44
CA ILE A 12 -5.55 -2.33 13.09
C ILE A 12 -6.27 -1.01 12.85
N VAL A 13 -5.72 -0.20 11.94
CA VAL A 13 -6.21 1.16 11.67
C VAL A 13 -6.70 1.35 10.24
N HIS A 14 -6.34 0.46 9.32
CA HIS A 14 -6.77 0.52 7.93
C HIS A 14 -7.36 -0.81 7.47
N PHE A 15 -8.36 -0.73 6.60
CA PHE A 15 -8.85 -1.83 5.77
C PHE A 15 -8.35 -1.63 4.34
N VAL A 16 -7.78 -2.67 3.74
CA VAL A 16 -7.13 -2.59 2.43
C VAL A 16 -8.08 -3.03 1.33
N THR A 17 -8.19 -2.23 0.26
CA THR A 17 -8.79 -2.67 -1.02
C THR A 17 -7.80 -2.50 -2.16
N VAL A 18 -7.77 -3.45 -3.09
CA VAL A 18 -6.80 -3.49 -4.19
C VAL A 18 -7.48 -3.32 -5.53
N SER A 19 -6.87 -2.53 -6.40
CA SER A 19 -7.37 -2.27 -7.76
C SER A 19 -6.20 -2.18 -8.74
N GLU A 20 -6.42 -2.69 -9.95
CA GLU A 20 -5.55 -2.44 -11.10
C GLU A 20 -5.85 -1.05 -11.67
N MET A 21 -4.81 -0.26 -11.87
CA MET A 21 -4.88 1.01 -12.57
C MET A 21 -4.32 0.78 -13.98
N SER A 22 -5.20 0.81 -14.97
CA SER A 22 -4.87 0.55 -16.38
C SER A 22 -3.73 1.46 -16.86
N LYS A 23 -2.52 0.88 -16.99
CA LYS A 23 -1.36 1.30 -17.84
C LYS A 23 -0.03 0.67 -17.34
N ALA A 24 0.00 -0.63 -17.05
CA ALA A 24 1.30 -1.31 -16.94
C ALA A 24 1.91 -1.42 -18.36
N SER A 25 3.08 -0.83 -18.57
CA SER A 25 3.87 -1.03 -19.79
C SER A 25 4.29 -2.50 -19.93
N LYS A 26 4.64 -2.97 -21.16
CA LYS A 26 5.13 -4.35 -21.35
C LYS A 26 6.37 -4.66 -20.49
N ALA A 27 7.25 -3.68 -20.29
CA ALA A 27 8.43 -3.80 -19.42
C ALA A 27 8.06 -3.89 -17.93
N SER A 28 6.99 -3.21 -17.50
CA SER A 28 6.49 -3.27 -16.12
C SER A 28 5.56 -4.46 -15.88
N ARG A 29 5.31 -5.34 -16.86
CA ARG A 29 4.31 -6.42 -16.72
C ARG A 29 4.75 -7.53 -15.75
N LYS A 30 6.07 -7.81 -15.67
CA LYS A 30 6.63 -8.75 -14.67
C LYS A 30 6.42 -8.20 -13.26
N HIS A 31 6.94 -6.99 -12.98
CA HIS A 31 6.76 -6.35 -11.67
C HIS A 31 5.29 -6.12 -11.33
N PHE A 32 4.46 -5.74 -12.30
CA PHE A 32 3.02 -5.60 -12.12
C PHE A 32 2.40 -6.90 -11.61
N ASN A 33 2.68 -8.05 -12.23
CA ASN A 33 2.09 -9.33 -11.81
C ASN A 33 2.53 -9.71 -10.38
N GLU A 34 3.79 -9.51 -10.04
CA GLU A 34 4.31 -9.80 -8.70
C GLU A 34 3.72 -8.85 -7.65
N VAL A 35 3.71 -7.54 -7.93
CA VAL A 35 3.07 -6.52 -7.09
C VAL A 35 1.59 -6.80 -6.92
N PHE A 36 0.88 -7.14 -8.00
CA PHE A 36 -0.54 -7.44 -7.98
C PHE A 36 -0.83 -8.69 -7.17
N SER A 37 -0.09 -9.78 -7.39
CA SER A 37 -0.24 -11.03 -6.63
C SER A 37 -0.03 -10.81 -5.14
N PHE A 38 1.05 -10.10 -4.77
CA PHE A 38 1.32 -9.73 -3.38
C PHE A 38 0.20 -8.86 -2.79
N ALA A 39 -0.19 -7.79 -3.49
CA ALA A 39 -1.22 -6.86 -3.04
C ALA A 39 -2.59 -7.55 -2.90
N TYR A 40 -2.96 -8.40 -3.86
CA TYR A 40 -4.24 -9.11 -3.84
C TYR A 40 -4.35 -10.05 -2.63
N GLY A 41 -3.24 -10.63 -2.16
CA GLY A 41 -3.19 -11.38 -0.89
C GLY A 41 -3.48 -10.54 0.36
N LEU A 42 -3.49 -9.20 0.24
CA LEU A 42 -3.86 -8.24 1.28
C LEU A 42 -5.28 -7.67 1.08
N ASN A 43 -5.95 -7.98 -0.03
CA ASN A 43 -7.26 -7.45 -0.34
C ASN A 43 -8.27 -7.86 0.74
N PHE A 44 -9.07 -6.90 1.19
CA PHE A 44 -10.05 -7.06 2.27
C PHE A 44 -9.47 -7.46 3.64
N LYS A 45 -8.21 -7.09 3.94
CA LYS A 45 -7.60 -7.30 5.26
C LYS A 45 -7.46 -6.01 6.05
N GLY A 46 -7.62 -6.13 7.37
CA GLY A 46 -7.23 -5.11 8.33
C GLY A 46 -5.71 -5.09 8.51
N ILE A 47 -5.10 -3.90 8.47
CA ILE A 47 -3.68 -3.71 8.72
C ILE A 47 -3.42 -2.59 9.73
N SER A 48 -2.36 -2.79 10.52
CA SER A 48 -1.79 -1.79 11.41
C SER A 48 -0.83 -0.85 10.69
N LEU A 49 -0.39 0.21 11.37
CA LEU A 49 0.66 1.09 10.87
C LEU A 49 1.97 0.34 10.65
N LEU A 50 2.34 -0.57 11.56
CA LEU A 50 3.54 -1.38 11.42
C LEU A 50 3.45 -2.31 10.20
N GLN A 51 2.29 -2.91 9.95
CA GLN A 51 2.07 -3.74 8.76
C GLN A 51 2.13 -2.92 7.48
N LYS A 52 1.58 -1.69 7.47
CA LYS A 52 1.72 -0.76 6.34
C LYS A 52 3.19 -0.49 6.00
N GLU A 53 4.02 -0.19 6.99
CA GLU A 53 5.46 0.03 6.79
C GLU A 53 6.15 -1.22 6.20
N LYS A 54 5.79 -2.42 6.66
CA LYS A 54 6.30 -3.69 6.12
C LYS A 54 5.86 -3.91 4.66
N ILE A 55 4.59 -3.63 4.35
CA ILE A 55 4.03 -3.72 3.00
C ILE A 55 4.80 -2.81 2.03
N ILE A 56 5.07 -1.55 2.41
CA ILE A 56 5.84 -0.61 1.59
C ILE A 56 7.26 -1.15 1.32
N LYS A 57 7.92 -1.74 2.33
CA LYS A 57 9.25 -2.35 2.15
C LYS A 57 9.21 -3.52 1.17
N GLN A 58 8.24 -4.42 1.30
CA GLN A 58 8.09 -5.59 0.41
C GLN A 58 7.77 -5.17 -1.03
N LEU A 59 6.88 -4.21 -1.23
CA LEU A 59 6.55 -3.68 -2.55
C LEU A 59 7.77 -3.03 -3.23
N ASN A 60 8.57 -2.24 -2.50
CA ASN A 60 9.80 -1.69 -3.04
C ASN A 60 10.81 -2.79 -3.39
N ALA A 61 10.92 -3.86 -2.59
CA ALA A 61 11.82 -4.97 -2.89
C ALA A 61 11.43 -5.71 -4.19
N ILE A 62 10.14 -5.97 -4.40
CA ILE A 62 9.62 -6.58 -5.64
C ILE A 62 10.00 -5.74 -6.87
N CYS A 63 9.97 -4.41 -6.75
CA CYS A 63 10.29 -3.53 -7.87
C CYS A 63 11.80 -3.35 -8.11
N GLN A 64 12.64 -3.66 -7.12
CA GLN A 64 14.10 -3.54 -7.21
C GLN A 64 14.76 -4.79 -7.79
N ASP A 65 14.10 -5.96 -7.79
CA ASP A 65 14.65 -7.27 -8.18
C ASP A 65 14.84 -7.47 -9.69
N GLY A 66 15.12 -6.39 -10.43
CA GLY A 66 15.26 -6.40 -11.88
C GLY A 66 15.91 -5.16 -12.51
N ASP A 67 16.24 -4.13 -11.72
CA ASP A 67 16.80 -2.87 -12.23
C ASP A 67 18.15 -2.58 -11.55
N THR A 68 19.25 -3.02 -12.18
CA THR A 68 20.63 -2.76 -11.72
C THR A 68 21.14 -1.37 -12.09
N SER A 69 20.33 -0.57 -12.79
CA SER A 69 20.68 0.77 -13.24
C SER A 69 19.75 1.81 -12.61
N ALA A 70 20.34 2.89 -12.12
CA ALA A 70 19.69 4.09 -11.58
C ALA A 70 19.09 3.99 -10.16
N LEU A 71 19.92 4.38 -9.17
CA LEU A 71 19.56 5.37 -8.14
C LEU A 71 18.12 5.28 -7.59
N LYS A 72 17.92 4.42 -6.58
CA LYS A 72 17.01 4.60 -5.42
C LYS A 72 15.71 5.40 -5.66
N LYS A 73 14.95 5.15 -6.73
CA LYS A 73 13.60 5.72 -6.82
C LYS A 73 12.68 4.87 -5.94
N GLN A 74 11.94 5.51 -5.04
CA GLN A 74 10.84 4.84 -4.35
C GLN A 74 9.78 4.48 -5.40
N HIS A 75 9.58 3.18 -5.64
CA HIS A 75 8.58 2.66 -6.58
C HIS A 75 7.18 2.76 -6.00
N VAL A 76 7.07 2.71 -4.67
CA VAL A 76 5.82 2.92 -3.95
C VAL A 76 5.63 4.40 -3.68
N ARG A 77 4.48 4.95 -4.09
CA ARG A 77 4.05 6.31 -3.78
C ARG A 77 2.86 6.29 -2.85
N GLU A 78 2.95 7.03 -1.75
CA GLU A 78 1.76 7.36 -0.95
C GLU A 78 1.03 8.53 -1.59
N VAL A 79 -0.26 8.36 -1.86
CA VAL A 79 -1.09 9.37 -2.51
C VAL A 79 -2.35 9.60 -1.69
N THR A 80 -2.76 10.85 -1.58
CA THR A 80 -4.06 11.24 -1.02
C THR A 80 -5.01 11.55 -2.17
N GLY A 81 -6.06 10.75 -2.32
CA GLY A 81 -7.09 10.93 -3.33
C GLY A 81 -8.19 11.91 -2.91
N ARG A 82 -9.21 12.02 -3.76
CA ARG A 82 -10.42 12.80 -3.44
C ARG A 82 -11.10 12.26 -2.18
N GLY A 83 -11.60 13.16 -1.34
CA GLY A 83 -12.23 12.81 -0.06
C GLY A 83 -11.23 12.42 1.05
N GLY A 84 -9.94 12.72 0.88
CA GLY A 84 -8.92 12.45 1.91
C GLY A 84 -8.49 10.98 2.02
N ILE A 85 -8.96 10.12 1.11
CA ILE A 85 -8.65 8.69 1.11
C ILE A 85 -7.19 8.48 0.72
N LYS A 86 -6.42 7.81 1.58
CA LYS A 86 -5.03 7.47 1.31
C LYS A 86 -4.91 6.16 0.54
N PHE A 87 -3.97 6.08 -0.38
CA PHE A 87 -3.64 4.85 -1.07
C PHE A 87 -2.15 4.76 -1.39
N LEU A 88 -1.66 3.54 -1.47
CA LEU A 88 -0.34 3.23 -2.02
C LEU A 88 -0.49 2.95 -3.51
N TYR A 89 0.38 3.51 -4.33
CA TYR A 89 0.48 3.21 -5.75
C TYR A 89 1.85 2.62 -6.06
N CYS A 90 1.88 1.49 -6.75
CA CYS A 90 3.10 0.79 -7.11
C CYS A 90 2.90 0.04 -8.43
N GLU A 91 3.70 0.35 -9.46
CA GLU A 91 3.74 -0.35 -10.75
C GLU A 91 2.37 -0.58 -11.44
N GLY A 92 1.40 0.32 -11.27
CA GLY A 92 0.04 0.18 -11.83
C GLY A 92 -0.96 -0.51 -10.90
N VAL A 93 -0.57 -0.85 -9.68
CA VAL A 93 -1.46 -1.40 -8.65
C VAL A 93 -1.71 -0.34 -7.58
N ARG A 94 -2.98 -0.18 -7.22
CA ARG A 94 -3.44 0.72 -6.16
C ARG A 94 -3.95 -0.08 -4.97
N LEU A 95 -3.35 0.15 -3.80
CA LEU A 95 -3.81 -0.34 -2.51
C LEU A 95 -4.45 0.82 -1.73
N THR A 96 -5.77 0.88 -1.70
CA THR A 96 -6.51 1.89 -0.94
C THR A 96 -6.55 1.52 0.54
N LEU A 97 -6.23 2.49 1.40
CA LEU A 97 -6.20 2.35 2.85
C LEU A 97 -7.42 3.07 3.43
N LEU A 98 -8.51 2.35 3.60
CA LEU A 98 -9.74 2.88 4.20
C LEU A 98 -9.58 2.90 5.73
N PRO A 99 -9.93 3.98 6.44
CA PRO A 99 -9.87 3.95 7.90
C PRO A 99 -10.79 2.86 8.45
N PHE A 100 -10.29 2.05 9.40
CA PHE A 100 -11.03 0.93 9.96
C PHE A 100 -12.28 1.37 10.73
N SER A 101 -12.26 2.57 11.30
CA SER A 101 -13.39 3.20 12.00
C SER A 101 -14.65 3.37 11.13
N VAL A 102 -14.52 3.32 9.80
CA VAL A 102 -15.64 3.45 8.86
C VAL A 102 -16.42 2.14 8.69
N TRP A 103 -15.89 1.01 9.15
CA TRP A 103 -16.47 -0.33 8.95
C TRP A 103 -17.17 -0.93 10.18
N GLY A 104 -17.33 -0.18 11.27
CA GLY A 104 -18.19 -0.58 12.39
C GLY A 104 -17.79 -1.88 13.12
N CYS A 105 -16.62 -2.46 12.83
CA CYS A 105 -16.07 -3.55 13.63
C CYS A 105 -15.55 -2.95 14.94
N LYS A 106 -16.45 -2.87 15.93
CA LYS A 106 -16.05 -2.78 17.34
C LYS A 106 -15.17 -4.00 17.63
N GLY A 107 -13.97 -3.75 18.15
CA GLY A 107 -13.03 -4.78 18.57
C GLY A 107 -13.58 -5.70 19.65
#